data_AF-A0AAE0A7G0-F1
#
_entry.id   AF-A0AAE0A7G0-F1
#
_cell.length_a   1.000
_cell.length_b   1.000
_cell.length_c   1.000
_cell.angle_alpha   90.00
_cell.angle_beta   90.00
_cell.angle_gamma   90.00
#
_symmetry.space_group_name_H-M   'P 1'
#
loop_
_entity.id
_entity.type
_entity.pdbx_description
1 polymer ?
#
loop_
_entity_poly.entity_id
_entity_poly.type
_entity_poly.pdbx_seq_one_letter_code
_entity_poly.pdbx_strand_id
1 'polypeptide(L)'
;MGVYGNSFFLLCDEDGDIDLSKLTEKVAEMEITMKKRIQEIKNQKNIINPLLIPSCHNDEVEGDEWKVHESRRKRDGGGNMGGEAAVGSEKKQVKKKEGESGELEEEQEVYEGLVVEEITKGTQKNLQGYRKGDRVNDIKYLKKYLQRFGYLNYHDKSSSSINYDEDDFFDEKLESAIKTYQTNFNLNPTGFLDSETITMMSRPRCGCQTMFHSHYKFFAGNPKWPSNKTKLTYALQPDDPIDASEPIRKALIEWGKYTRFTYEKINDFGTADIKIGFYRGDHGDCCPFNGPGARTYAHAFAPTYGQLHFNLNQTWVNGVVEGGVDLMTVGLHELGHVLGLDHSTVEAAIMWPYLGAGATKGLNADDIQGIQALYA
;
A
#
# COMPACT_ATOMS: atom_id res chain seq x y z
N MET A 1 -5.25 32.67 -17.00
CA MET A 1 -4.10 32.96 -16.12
C MET A 1 -4.65 33.54 -14.83
N GLY A 2 -4.84 32.70 -13.80
CA GLY A 2 -5.55 33.11 -12.59
C GLY A 2 -4.98 32.43 -11.34
N VAL A 3 -4.60 33.28 -10.39
CA VAL A 3 -4.48 33.05 -8.94
C VAL A 3 -3.32 32.18 -8.41
N TYR A 4 -2.08 32.50 -8.78
CA TYR A 4 -0.90 32.31 -7.91
C TYR A 4 -0.21 33.64 -7.53
N GLY A 5 -0.86 34.77 -7.77
CA GLY A 5 -0.34 36.08 -7.38
C GLY A 5 -1.10 36.60 -6.17
N ASN A 6 -0.68 36.24 -4.95
CA ASN A 6 -0.97 37.05 -3.74
C ASN A 6 -0.23 36.67 -2.44
N SER A 7 0.82 35.85 -2.46
CA SER A 7 1.63 35.59 -1.24
C SER A 7 2.98 36.30 -1.19
N PHE A 8 3.44 36.89 -2.30
CA PHE A 8 4.75 37.56 -2.35
C PHE A 8 4.71 39.04 -1.91
N PHE A 9 3.57 39.72 -2.06
CA PHE A 9 3.42 41.14 -1.67
C PHE A 9 3.48 41.39 -0.16
N LEU A 10 3.41 40.34 0.67
CA LEU A 10 3.45 40.44 2.13
C LEU A 10 4.88 40.37 2.71
N LEU A 11 5.89 40.19 1.86
CA LEU A 11 7.29 40.02 2.28
C LEU A 11 8.18 41.21 1.92
N CYS A 12 7.62 42.27 1.34
CA CYS A 12 8.37 43.48 1.03
C CYS A 12 8.12 44.60 2.06
N ASP A 13 9.07 45.51 2.21
CA ASP A 13 8.90 46.78 2.92
C ASP A 13 8.18 47.82 2.04
N GLU A 14 8.03 49.05 2.54
CA GLU A 14 7.34 50.14 1.83
C GLU A 14 8.07 50.59 0.55
N ASP A 15 9.36 50.24 0.42
CA ASP A 15 10.21 50.55 -0.72
C ASP A 15 10.25 49.40 -1.76
N GLY A 16 9.60 48.26 -1.46
CA GLY A 16 9.50 47.10 -2.34
C GLY A 16 10.64 46.09 -2.19
N ASP A 17 11.56 46.30 -1.25
CA ASP A 17 12.65 45.38 -0.95
C ASP A 17 12.19 44.27 0.00
N ILE A 18 12.80 43.09 -0.09
CA ILE A 18 12.44 41.94 0.75
C ILE A 18 12.76 42.24 2.22
N ASP A 19 11.72 42.31 3.03
CA ASP A 19 11.80 42.48 4.48
C ASP A 19 12.22 41.16 5.13
N LEU A 20 13.53 41.05 5.37
CA LEU A 20 14.17 39.92 6.04
C LEU A 20 13.56 39.60 7.40
N SER A 21 12.97 40.58 8.11
CA SER A 21 12.33 40.35 9.41
C SER A 21 11.02 39.56 9.25
N LYS A 22 10.18 39.95 8.28
CA LYS A 22 8.94 39.22 7.93
C LYS A 22 9.21 37.84 7.34
N LEU A 23 10.30 37.70 6.58
CA LEU A 23 10.72 36.40 6.06
C LEU A 23 11.13 35.45 7.20
N THR A 24 11.87 35.96 8.18
CA THR A 24 12.30 35.19 9.36
C THR A 24 11.10 34.75 10.20
N GLU A 25 10.11 35.63 10.37
CA GLU A 25 8.86 35.32 11.07
C GLU A 25 8.06 34.21 10.37
N LYS A 26 7.88 34.29 9.04
CA LYS A 26 7.22 33.22 8.27
C LYS A 26 7.95 31.88 8.33
N VAL A 27 9.29 31.89 8.29
CA VAL A 27 10.08 30.66 8.43
C VAL A 27 9.87 30.05 9.82
N ALA A 28 9.83 30.86 10.87
CA ALA A 28 9.54 30.39 12.22
C ALA A 28 8.11 29.83 12.35
N GLU A 29 7.11 30.46 11.73
CA GLU A 29 5.72 29.95 11.68
C GLU A 29 5.63 28.60 10.97
N MET A 30 6.32 28.45 9.83
CA MET A 30 6.40 27.19 9.10
C MET A 30 7.09 26.11 9.94
N GLU A 31 8.17 26.44 10.64
CA GLU A 31 8.89 25.51 11.51
C GLU A 31 8.01 25.04 12.68
N ILE A 32 7.26 25.95 13.32
CA ILE A 32 6.29 25.62 14.37
C ILE A 32 5.18 24.71 13.83
N THR A 33 4.66 25.00 12.64
CA THR A 33 3.61 24.21 11.98
C THR A 33 4.12 22.81 11.65
N MET A 34 5.33 22.70 11.12
CA MET A 34 5.97 21.42 10.80
C MET A 34 6.26 20.61 12.06
N LYS A 35 6.74 21.24 13.14
CA LYS A 35 6.95 20.58 14.44
C LYS A 35 5.65 20.07 15.06
N LYS A 36 4.55 20.84 14.98
CA LYS A 36 3.22 20.39 15.40
C LYS A 36 2.76 19.17 14.59
N ARG A 37 2.95 19.19 13.27
CA ARG A 37 2.57 18.08 12.39
C ARG A 37 3.38 16.81 12.67
N ILE A 38 4.69 16.95 12.92
CA ILE A 38 5.54 15.83 13.35
C ILE A 38 5.06 15.26 14.68
N GLN A 39 4.67 16.11 15.64
CA GLN A 39 4.14 15.65 16.92
C GLN A 39 2.79 14.95 16.78
N GLU A 40 1.90 15.43 15.90
CA GLU A 40 0.64 14.73 15.56
C GLU A 40 0.91 13.34 14.98
N ILE A 41 1.86 13.22 14.04
CA ILE A 41 2.26 11.94 13.46
C ILE A 41 2.85 11.00 14.52
N LYS A 42 3.69 11.50 15.42
CA LYS A 42 4.25 10.73 16.54
C LYS A 42 3.16 10.25 17.50
N ASN A 43 2.19 11.11 17.80
CA ASN A 43 1.05 10.76 18.66
C ASN A 43 0.13 9.74 17.98
N GLN A 44 -0.01 9.78 16.64
CA GLN A 44 -0.73 8.78 15.86
C GLN A 44 0.00 7.42 15.86
N LYS A 45 1.33 7.39 15.73
CA LYS A 45 2.12 6.15 15.82
C LYS A 45 1.95 5.43 17.17
N ASN A 46 1.77 6.15 18.27
CA ASN A 46 1.54 5.55 19.60
C ASN A 46 0.11 5.02 19.85
N ILE A 47 -0.83 5.23 18.92
CA ILE A 47 -2.20 4.73 18.99
C ILE A 47 -2.42 3.56 18.00
N ILE A 48 -1.50 3.36 17.06
CA ILE A 48 -1.61 2.34 16.00
C ILE A 48 -0.88 1.07 16.45
N ASN A 49 -1.65 0.00 16.63
CA ASN A 49 -1.10 -1.35 16.74
C ASN A 49 -0.32 -1.66 15.44
N PRO A 50 0.96 -2.10 15.48
CA PRO A 50 1.76 -2.42 14.29
C PRO A 50 1.18 -3.53 13.39
N LEU A 51 0.03 -4.09 13.74
CA LEU A 51 -0.74 -5.06 12.95
C LEU A 51 -1.73 -4.42 11.95
N LEU A 52 -1.83 -3.09 11.90
CA LEU A 52 -2.81 -2.37 11.05
C LEU A 52 -2.20 -1.67 9.82
N ILE A 53 -0.88 -1.72 9.67
CA ILE A 53 -0.11 -1.26 8.51
C ILE A 53 0.90 -2.36 8.22
N PRO A 54 1.06 -2.85 6.97
CA PRO A 54 2.20 -3.70 6.64
C PRO A 54 3.49 -3.01 7.11
N SER A 55 4.19 -3.63 8.05
CA SER A 55 5.45 -3.13 8.60
C SER A 55 6.52 -3.10 7.51
N CYS A 56 6.63 -1.98 6.80
CA CYS A 56 7.80 -1.62 6.01
C CYS A 56 8.77 -0.86 6.92
N HIS A 57 9.53 -1.60 7.74
CA HIS A 57 10.76 -1.10 8.36
C HIS A 57 11.91 -1.86 7.73
N ASN A 58 12.59 -1.23 6.78
CA ASN A 58 14.02 -1.42 6.59
C ASN A 58 14.70 -0.26 7.31
N ASP A 59 15.46 -0.61 8.33
CA ASP A 59 16.53 0.11 9.02
C ASP A 59 16.32 1.59 9.37
N GLU A 60 16.11 1.83 10.66
CA GLU A 60 16.40 3.10 11.33
C GLU A 60 17.86 3.50 11.05
N VAL A 61 18.08 4.59 10.31
CA VAL A 61 19.30 5.37 10.47
C VAL A 61 19.04 6.29 11.66
N GLU A 62 19.53 5.88 12.84
CA GLU A 62 19.66 6.75 14.00
C GLU A 62 20.39 8.03 13.57
N GLY A 63 19.82 9.17 13.97
CA GLY A 63 20.32 10.48 13.61
C GLY A 63 21.65 10.80 14.29
N ASP A 64 22.66 11.14 13.48
CA ASP A 64 23.82 11.87 13.96
C ASP A 64 23.63 13.37 13.72
N GLU A 65 23.70 14.11 14.83
CA GLU A 65 23.66 15.57 14.92
C GLU A 65 24.71 16.22 14.02
N TRP A 66 24.27 17.13 13.14
CA TRP A 66 25.16 18.04 12.41
C TRP A 66 25.77 19.06 13.39
N LYS A 67 26.89 18.71 14.03
CA LYS A 67 27.74 19.68 14.73
C LYS A 67 28.69 20.35 13.76
N VAL A 68 28.42 21.62 13.49
CA VAL A 68 29.32 22.56 12.84
C VAL A 68 30.60 22.67 13.68
N HIS A 69 31.75 22.28 13.13
CA HIS A 69 33.05 22.73 13.61
C HIS A 69 33.91 23.19 12.44
N GLU A 70 33.99 24.52 12.33
CA GLU A 70 34.99 25.25 11.56
C GLU A 70 36.35 25.12 12.24
N SER A 71 37.41 24.74 11.49
CA SER A 71 38.81 25.10 11.80
C SER A 71 39.81 24.77 10.69
N ARG A 72 40.22 25.83 10.00
CA ARG A 72 41.51 26.12 9.35
C ARG A 72 42.75 25.37 9.92
N ARG A 73 43.59 24.81 9.02
CA ARG A 73 45.03 25.16 8.75
C ARG A 73 45.77 24.00 8.04
N LYS A 74 46.31 24.28 6.85
CA LYS A 74 47.75 24.30 6.45
C LYS A 74 48.50 22.98 6.63
N ARG A 75 48.91 22.32 5.53
CA ARG A 75 50.15 22.53 4.73
C ARG A 75 51.36 21.87 5.42
N ASP A 76 51.91 20.81 4.82
CA ASP A 76 53.33 20.67 4.42
C ASP A 76 53.77 19.20 4.25
N GLY A 77 54.54 18.94 3.18
CA GLY A 77 55.83 18.25 3.30
C GLY A 77 55.93 16.74 3.06
N GLY A 78 56.16 16.34 1.79
CA GLY A 78 57.38 15.65 1.31
C GLY A 78 57.86 14.30 1.87
N GLY A 79 58.35 13.43 0.96
CA GLY A 79 59.57 12.65 1.23
C GLY A 79 59.56 11.12 1.07
N ASN A 80 59.51 10.66 -0.19
CA ASN A 80 60.30 9.62 -0.88
C ASN A 80 61.11 8.49 -0.18
N MET A 81 61.21 7.37 -0.93
CA MET A 81 62.18 6.23 -0.95
C MET A 81 62.00 5.11 0.09
N GLY A 82 62.11 3.81 -0.22
CA GLY A 82 62.50 3.06 -1.42
C GLY A 82 62.78 1.59 -1.02
N GLY A 83 62.69 0.64 -1.95
CA GLY A 83 63.09 -0.77 -1.72
C GLY A 83 62.53 -1.78 -2.72
N GLU A 84 63.32 -2.08 -3.76
CA GLU A 84 63.21 -3.15 -4.77
C GLU A 84 63.18 -4.55 -4.11
N ALA A 85 62.74 -5.68 -4.69
CA ALA A 85 62.87 -6.32 -6.00
C ALA A 85 62.01 -7.61 -5.96
N ALA A 86 61.68 -8.41 -6.98
CA ALA A 86 61.59 -8.39 -8.45
C ALA A 86 60.92 -9.73 -8.86
N VAL A 87 60.52 -9.82 -10.14
CA VAL A 87 60.17 -11.03 -10.92
C VAL A 87 58.77 -11.60 -10.67
N GLY A 88 57.86 -11.77 -11.63
CA GLY A 88 57.88 -11.63 -13.08
C GLY A 88 56.89 -12.63 -13.68
N SER A 89 55.85 -12.17 -14.37
CA SER A 89 55.29 -12.86 -15.55
C SER A 89 54.18 -12.01 -16.22
N GLU A 90 54.44 -11.75 -17.50
CA GLU A 90 53.52 -11.58 -18.63
C GLU A 90 52.48 -10.45 -18.70
N LYS A 91 52.77 -9.54 -19.64
CA LYS A 91 51.87 -8.59 -20.27
C LYS A 91 50.98 -9.29 -21.30
N LYS A 92 49.68 -8.98 -21.30
CA LYS A 92 48.95 -8.77 -22.57
C LYS A 92 47.91 -7.65 -22.43
N GLN A 93 48.32 -6.52 -23.01
CA GLN A 93 47.57 -5.38 -23.55
C GLN A 93 46.04 -5.39 -23.36
N VAL A 94 45.55 -4.45 -22.54
CA VAL A 94 44.20 -3.89 -22.68
C VAL A 94 44.32 -2.64 -23.56
N LYS A 95 43.76 -2.72 -24.78
CA LYS A 95 43.49 -1.54 -25.60
C LYS A 95 42.36 -0.74 -24.93
N LYS A 96 42.64 0.52 -24.64
CA LYS A 96 41.64 1.54 -24.35
C LYS A 96 40.71 1.66 -25.57
N LYS A 97 39.41 1.41 -25.40
CA LYS A 97 38.37 2.02 -26.23
C LYS A 97 37.47 2.81 -25.29
N GLU A 98 37.50 4.11 -25.50
CA GLU A 98 36.54 5.05 -24.95
C GLU A 98 35.21 4.92 -25.70
N GLY A 99 34.11 5.11 -24.95
CA GLY A 99 32.77 5.34 -25.50
C GLY A 99 31.84 4.13 -25.42
N GLU A 100 31.02 4.08 -24.37
CA GLU A 100 29.55 4.09 -24.48
C GLU A 100 28.95 4.16 -23.07
N SER A 101 28.31 5.30 -22.79
CA SER A 101 27.30 5.45 -21.76
C SER A 101 26.10 4.59 -22.18
N GLY A 102 25.80 3.53 -21.42
CA GLY A 102 24.66 2.66 -21.68
C GLY A 102 24.19 2.01 -20.39
N GLU A 103 23.01 2.45 -19.95
CA GLU A 103 21.95 1.65 -19.32
C GLU A 103 22.40 0.53 -18.36
N LEU A 104 22.46 0.84 -17.05
CA LEU A 104 22.48 -0.15 -15.97
C LEU A 104 21.51 0.20 -14.82
N GLU A 105 20.49 1.04 -15.06
CA GLU A 105 19.51 1.42 -14.05
C GLU A 105 18.06 1.02 -14.36
N GLU A 106 17.79 0.37 -15.50
CA GLU A 106 16.42 -0.01 -15.89
C GLU A 106 16.05 -1.49 -15.62
N GLU A 107 17.01 -2.38 -15.34
CA GLU A 107 16.69 -3.82 -15.18
C GLU A 107 16.14 -4.20 -13.80
N GLN A 108 16.35 -3.38 -12.76
CA GLN A 108 15.95 -3.73 -11.39
C GLN A 108 14.50 -3.33 -11.07
N GLU A 109 13.96 -2.27 -11.71
CA GLU A 109 12.55 -1.86 -11.59
C GLU A 109 11.59 -2.76 -12.39
N VAL A 110 12.09 -3.47 -13.41
CA VAL A 110 11.28 -4.40 -14.22
C VAL A 110 10.92 -5.69 -13.45
N TYR A 111 11.71 -6.07 -12.44
CA TYR A 111 11.54 -7.34 -11.71
C TYR A 111 10.45 -7.33 -10.62
N GLU A 112 10.01 -6.16 -10.14
CA GLU A 112 8.83 -6.05 -9.25
C GLU A 112 7.53 -5.79 -10.03
N GLY A 113 7.64 -5.60 -11.35
CA GLY A 113 6.56 -5.40 -12.29
C GLY A 113 6.00 -6.67 -12.92
N LEU A 114 6.51 -7.86 -12.59
CA LEU A 114 6.02 -9.16 -13.11
C LEU A 114 5.01 -9.85 -12.18
N VAL A 115 4.22 -9.06 -11.45
CA VAL A 115 3.31 -9.57 -10.43
C VAL A 115 1.93 -9.73 -11.06
N VAL A 116 1.47 -10.97 -11.19
CA VAL A 116 0.15 -11.46 -11.66
C VAL A 116 0.06 -11.96 -13.11
N GLU A 117 0.86 -11.49 -14.08
CA GLU A 117 0.94 -12.21 -15.37
C GLU A 117 1.60 -13.59 -15.23
N GLU A 118 2.53 -13.82 -14.31
CA GLU A 118 3.11 -15.16 -14.11
C GLU A 118 2.23 -16.13 -13.30
N ILE A 119 1.10 -15.68 -12.76
CA ILE A 119 0.04 -16.57 -12.29
C ILE A 119 -1.11 -16.65 -13.32
N THR A 120 -1.22 -15.72 -14.30
CA THR A 120 -2.41 -15.63 -15.16
C THR A 120 -2.21 -15.48 -16.68
N LYS A 121 -0.97 -15.47 -17.20
CA LYS A 121 -0.64 -15.70 -18.61
C LYS A 121 0.15 -16.99 -18.76
N GLY A 122 -0.59 -18.10 -18.90
CA GLY A 122 -0.05 -19.39 -19.37
C GLY A 122 0.34 -20.41 -18.28
N THR A 123 0.47 -20.01 -17.01
CA THR A 123 1.01 -20.83 -15.91
C THR A 123 -0.03 -21.39 -14.93
N GLN A 124 -1.32 -21.05 -15.05
CA GLN A 124 -2.37 -21.71 -14.24
C GLN A 124 -2.41 -23.24 -14.43
N LYS A 125 -2.00 -23.73 -15.61
CA LYS A 125 -1.82 -25.16 -15.87
C LYS A 125 -0.60 -25.77 -15.19
N ASN A 126 0.39 -24.97 -14.81
CA ASN A 126 1.66 -25.44 -14.30
C ASN A 126 1.71 -25.47 -12.77
N LEU A 127 0.93 -24.65 -12.04
CA LEU A 127 0.90 -24.69 -10.57
C LEU A 127 -0.10 -25.71 -9.98
N GLN A 128 -0.93 -26.33 -10.82
CA GLN A 128 -1.95 -27.26 -10.36
C GLN A 128 -1.33 -28.61 -9.95
N GLY A 129 -1.77 -29.13 -8.81
CA GLY A 129 -1.43 -30.49 -8.35
C GLY A 129 -0.17 -30.60 -7.49
N TYR A 130 0.51 -29.47 -7.21
CA TYR A 130 1.61 -29.44 -6.28
C TYR A 130 1.17 -29.52 -4.82
N ARG A 131 2.03 -30.12 -4.01
CA ARG A 131 1.82 -30.36 -2.58
C ARG A 131 3.13 -30.24 -1.81
N LYS A 132 3.03 -30.30 -0.49
CA LYS A 132 4.19 -30.32 0.41
C LYS A 132 5.24 -31.35 -0.04
N GLY A 133 6.48 -30.89 -0.10
CA GLY A 133 7.64 -31.69 -0.51
C GLY A 133 8.05 -31.51 -1.98
N ASP A 134 7.20 -30.89 -2.80
CA ASP A 134 7.53 -30.60 -4.20
C ASP A 134 8.48 -29.39 -4.31
N ARG A 135 9.26 -29.36 -5.39
CA ARG A 135 9.96 -28.15 -5.86
C ARG A 135 9.23 -27.63 -7.08
N VAL A 136 8.84 -26.38 -7.03
CA VAL A 136 7.96 -25.74 -8.00
C VAL A 136 8.59 -24.44 -8.41
N ASN A 137 9.00 -24.35 -9.67
CA ASN A 137 9.53 -23.12 -10.21
C ASN A 137 8.52 -22.00 -9.95
N ASP A 138 9.01 -20.85 -9.47
CA ASP A 138 8.24 -19.62 -9.33
C ASP A 138 7.16 -19.66 -8.23
N ILE A 139 7.16 -20.68 -7.35
CA ILE A 139 6.24 -20.75 -6.20
C ILE A 139 6.48 -19.63 -5.18
N LYS A 140 7.66 -18.99 -5.20
CA LYS A 140 7.94 -17.74 -4.46
C LYS A 140 6.90 -16.65 -4.71
N TYR A 141 6.32 -16.56 -5.91
CA TYR A 141 5.25 -15.57 -6.19
C TYR A 141 3.94 -15.91 -5.48
N LEU A 142 3.61 -17.21 -5.36
CA LEU A 142 2.47 -17.64 -4.56
C LEU A 142 2.71 -17.35 -3.07
N LYS A 143 3.94 -17.58 -2.58
CA LYS A 143 4.32 -17.23 -1.20
C LYS A 143 4.13 -15.73 -0.95
N LYS A 144 4.62 -14.88 -1.85
CA LYS A 144 4.41 -13.42 -1.81
C LYS A 144 2.93 -13.03 -1.85
N TYR A 145 2.12 -13.70 -2.68
CA TYR A 145 0.67 -13.49 -2.70
C TYR A 145 0.03 -13.81 -1.35
N LEU A 146 0.33 -14.98 -0.77
CA LEU A 146 -0.22 -15.41 0.51
C LEU A 146 0.29 -14.53 1.67
N GLN A 147 1.54 -14.06 1.62
CA GLN A 147 2.08 -13.07 2.56
C GLN A 147 1.33 -11.75 2.44
N ARG A 148 1.15 -11.23 1.22
CA ARG A 148 0.44 -9.96 0.96
C ARG A 148 -0.97 -9.96 1.56
N PHE A 149 -1.67 -11.10 1.49
CA PHE A 149 -3.03 -11.22 2.02
C PHE A 149 -3.11 -11.78 3.44
N GLY A 150 -1.99 -11.96 4.13
CA GLY A 150 -1.93 -12.32 5.56
C GLY A 150 -2.02 -13.81 5.89
N TYR A 151 -1.95 -14.69 4.89
CA TYR A 151 -2.03 -16.14 5.05
C TYR A 151 -0.71 -16.80 5.43
N LEU A 152 0.41 -16.18 5.07
CA LEU A 152 1.74 -16.76 5.21
C LEU A 152 2.67 -15.75 5.88
N ASN A 153 3.44 -16.21 6.85
CA ASN A 153 4.48 -15.42 7.49
C ASN A 153 5.70 -16.30 7.78
N TYR A 154 6.83 -15.93 7.18
CA TYR A 154 8.13 -16.58 7.38
C TYR A 154 9.00 -15.86 8.41
N HIS A 155 8.60 -14.68 8.89
CA HIS A 155 9.30 -13.91 9.92
C HIS A 155 9.05 -14.48 11.33
N ASP A 156 9.42 -15.73 11.56
CA ASP A 156 9.70 -16.20 12.93
C ASP A 156 11.15 -15.85 13.26
N LYS A 157 11.34 -15.19 14.41
CA LYS A 157 12.62 -14.66 14.93
C LYS A 157 13.63 -15.75 15.30
N SER A 158 14.08 -16.53 14.32
CA SER A 158 15.06 -17.59 14.50
C SER A 158 16.04 -17.60 13.32
N SER A 159 17.04 -16.72 13.40
CA SER A 159 18.45 -17.03 13.10
C SER A 159 18.75 -18.03 11.98
N SER A 160 18.20 -17.86 10.77
CA SER A 160 18.63 -18.64 9.61
C SER A 160 18.76 -17.74 8.40
N SER A 161 19.95 -17.76 7.79
CA SER A 161 20.32 -17.12 6.53
C SER A 161 19.60 -17.69 5.29
N ILE A 162 18.42 -18.30 5.48
CA ILE A 162 17.63 -18.97 4.44
C ILE A 162 16.39 -18.13 4.21
N ASN A 163 16.27 -17.57 3.01
CA ASN A 163 15.13 -16.78 2.59
C ASN A 163 14.03 -17.72 2.08
N TYR A 164 13.27 -18.32 3.01
CA TYR A 164 12.22 -19.31 2.71
C TYR A 164 11.08 -18.77 1.83
N ASP A 165 10.90 -17.46 1.79
CA ASP A 165 9.96 -16.74 0.94
C ASP A 165 10.41 -16.61 -0.53
N GLU A 166 11.72 -16.71 -0.79
CA GLU A 166 12.30 -16.64 -2.15
C GLU A 166 12.70 -18.01 -2.72
N ASP A 167 12.54 -19.09 -1.95
CA ASP A 167 12.83 -20.45 -2.43
C ASP A 167 11.66 -21.10 -3.18
N ASP A 168 12.02 -22.06 -4.04
CA ASP A 168 11.06 -22.84 -4.85
C ASP A 168 10.49 -24.07 -4.13
N PHE A 169 10.63 -24.17 -2.80
CA PHE A 169 10.19 -25.34 -2.03
C PHE A 169 8.78 -25.17 -1.47
N PHE A 170 7.95 -26.19 -1.68
CA PHE A 170 6.62 -26.27 -1.08
C PHE A 170 6.72 -26.85 0.34
N ASP A 171 6.87 -25.96 1.32
CA ASP A 171 7.02 -26.33 2.72
C ASP A 171 5.69 -26.52 3.47
N GLU A 172 5.80 -26.85 4.76
CA GLU A 172 4.66 -27.04 5.66
C GLU A 172 3.91 -25.73 5.97
N LYS A 173 4.60 -24.59 6.03
CA LYS A 173 3.97 -23.28 6.27
C LYS A 173 3.08 -22.90 5.08
N LEU A 174 3.55 -23.13 3.86
CA LEU A 174 2.79 -22.90 2.64
C LEU A 174 1.56 -23.83 2.54
N GLU A 175 1.72 -25.12 2.85
CA GLU A 175 0.59 -26.06 2.92
C GLU A 175 -0.50 -25.56 3.90
N SER A 176 -0.08 -25.13 5.09
CA SER A 176 -0.98 -24.60 6.12
C SER A 176 -1.67 -23.31 5.68
N ALA A 177 -0.95 -22.40 5.03
CA ALA A 177 -1.49 -21.16 4.46
C ALA A 177 -2.56 -21.46 3.41
N ILE A 178 -2.32 -22.43 2.52
CA ILE A 178 -3.29 -22.85 1.49
C ILE A 178 -4.53 -23.50 2.12
N LYS A 179 -4.38 -24.37 3.13
CA LYS A 179 -5.54 -24.95 3.85
C LYS A 179 -6.40 -23.88 4.49
N THR A 180 -5.75 -22.87 5.08
CA THR A 180 -6.44 -21.72 5.70
C THR A 180 -7.18 -20.92 4.63
N TYR A 181 -6.53 -20.62 3.51
CA TYR A 181 -7.16 -19.96 2.36
C TYR A 181 -8.39 -20.73 1.86
N GLN A 182 -8.26 -22.04 1.63
CA GLN A 182 -9.35 -22.89 1.15
C GLN A 182 -10.53 -22.88 2.12
N THR A 183 -10.27 -23.05 3.41
CA THR A 183 -11.30 -23.01 4.47
C THR A 183 -12.09 -21.70 4.41
N ASN A 184 -11.37 -20.59 4.27
CA ASN A 184 -11.93 -19.25 4.28
C ASN A 184 -12.82 -18.93 3.07
N PHE A 185 -12.58 -19.61 1.95
CA PHE A 185 -13.34 -19.46 0.72
C PHE A 185 -14.28 -20.64 0.46
N ASN A 186 -14.59 -21.42 1.49
CA ASN A 186 -15.47 -22.59 1.45
C ASN A 186 -15.07 -23.62 0.38
N LEU A 187 -13.77 -23.75 0.12
CA LEU A 187 -13.17 -24.78 -0.71
C LEU A 187 -12.79 -25.99 0.15
N ASN A 188 -12.52 -27.13 -0.49
CA ASN A 188 -12.00 -28.30 0.22
C ASN A 188 -10.59 -27.98 0.78
N PRO A 189 -10.35 -28.07 2.10
CA PRO A 189 -9.10 -27.67 2.73
C PRO A 189 -8.01 -28.75 2.59
N THR A 190 -7.64 -29.05 1.35
CA THR A 190 -6.67 -30.08 0.98
C THR A 190 -5.23 -29.66 1.30
N GLY A 191 -4.92 -28.37 1.24
CA GLY A 191 -3.57 -27.82 1.25
C GLY A 191 -2.82 -28.00 -0.06
N PHE A 192 -3.51 -28.47 -1.10
CA PHE A 192 -2.97 -28.63 -2.44
C PHE A 192 -3.42 -27.47 -3.33
N LEU A 193 -2.62 -27.13 -4.33
CA LEU A 193 -3.01 -26.18 -5.36
C LEU A 193 -3.92 -26.87 -6.39
N ASP A 194 -5.17 -27.11 -6.01
CA ASP A 194 -6.19 -27.61 -6.93
C ASP A 194 -6.73 -26.51 -7.85
N SER A 195 -7.48 -26.92 -8.88
CA SER A 195 -8.02 -26.00 -9.88
C SER A 195 -8.98 -24.98 -9.28
N GLU A 196 -9.76 -25.35 -8.25
CA GLU A 196 -10.71 -24.45 -7.60
C GLU A 196 -9.97 -23.36 -6.82
N THR A 197 -8.93 -23.73 -6.08
CA THR A 197 -8.07 -22.80 -5.33
C THR A 197 -7.39 -21.80 -6.25
N ILE A 198 -6.76 -22.28 -7.33
CA ILE A 198 -6.10 -21.40 -8.31
C ILE A 198 -7.11 -20.48 -9.02
N THR A 199 -8.29 -21.01 -9.39
CA THR A 199 -9.36 -20.21 -9.99
C THR A 199 -9.78 -19.10 -9.04
N MET A 200 -9.97 -19.41 -7.76
CA MET A 200 -10.36 -18.43 -6.75
C MET A 200 -9.28 -17.36 -6.53
N MET A 201 -8.00 -17.76 -6.38
CA MET A 201 -6.88 -16.84 -6.23
C MET A 201 -6.71 -15.90 -7.43
N SER A 202 -7.12 -16.37 -8.62
CA SER A 202 -7.09 -15.59 -9.85
C SER A 202 -8.26 -14.63 -10.02
N ARG A 203 -9.26 -14.60 -9.14
CA ARG A 203 -10.34 -13.60 -9.26
C ARG A 203 -9.85 -12.22 -8.80
N PRO A 204 -10.33 -11.12 -9.42
CA PRO A 204 -10.11 -9.79 -8.89
C PRO A 204 -10.74 -9.57 -7.50
N ARG A 205 -10.07 -8.78 -6.67
CA ARG A 205 -10.40 -8.62 -5.25
C ARG A 205 -9.98 -7.27 -4.66
N CYS A 206 -10.39 -7.03 -3.43
CA CYS A 206 -9.84 -6.01 -2.53
C CYS A 206 -8.38 -6.35 -2.14
N GLY A 207 -7.58 -5.30 -1.98
CA GLY A 207 -6.16 -5.34 -1.65
C GLY A 207 -5.85 -5.45 -0.17
N CYS A 208 -6.86 -5.25 0.70
CA CYS A 208 -6.70 -5.41 2.14
C CYS A 208 -6.38 -6.87 2.50
N GLN A 209 -5.59 -7.04 3.56
CA GLN A 209 -5.29 -8.34 4.13
C GLN A 209 -6.58 -9.04 4.59
N THR A 210 -6.49 -10.36 4.71
CA THR A 210 -7.64 -11.21 4.92
C THR A 210 -7.41 -12.13 6.09
N MET A 211 -8.00 -11.78 7.24
CA MET A 211 -7.81 -12.52 8.48
C MET A 211 -9.12 -13.20 8.90
N PHE A 212 -9.63 -14.19 8.16
CA PHE A 212 -10.94 -14.78 8.48
C PHE A 212 -10.92 -15.74 9.67
N HIS A 213 -11.83 -15.54 10.62
CA HIS A 213 -12.12 -16.51 11.69
C HIS A 213 -13.62 -16.55 12.10
N SER A 214 -14.54 -15.77 11.48
CA SER A 214 -15.97 -15.69 11.85
C SER A 214 -16.88 -15.03 10.78
N HIS A 215 -18.21 -15.04 11.00
CA HIS A 215 -19.18 -14.09 10.42
C HIS A 215 -18.82 -12.65 10.82
N TYR A 216 -19.18 -11.63 10.00
CA TYR A 216 -18.68 -10.23 9.99
C TYR A 216 -17.56 -9.87 11.00
N LYS A 217 -16.45 -9.30 10.51
CA LYS A 217 -15.26 -9.08 11.33
C LYS A 217 -14.88 -7.61 11.43
N PHE A 218 -14.05 -7.29 12.42
CA PHE A 218 -13.37 -6.00 12.58
C PHE A 218 -11.86 -6.20 12.50
N PHE A 219 -11.16 -5.16 12.07
CA PHE A 219 -9.69 -5.16 12.09
C PHE A 219 -9.14 -5.44 13.50
N ALA A 220 -7.92 -5.98 13.58
CA ALA A 220 -7.27 -6.26 14.86
C ALA A 220 -7.22 -5.02 15.77
N GLY A 221 -7.72 -5.15 17.01
CA GLY A 221 -7.84 -4.02 17.94
C GLY A 221 -9.15 -3.22 17.82
N ASN A 222 -10.08 -3.66 16.95
CA ASN A 222 -11.39 -3.04 16.72
C ASN A 222 -11.32 -1.50 16.52
N PRO A 223 -10.45 -1.02 15.62
CA PRO A 223 -10.34 0.40 15.33
C PRO A 223 -11.69 0.96 14.88
N LYS A 224 -12.08 2.08 15.48
CA LYS A 224 -13.33 2.76 15.20
C LYS A 224 -13.15 4.27 15.22
N TRP A 225 -14.03 4.97 14.52
CA TRP A 225 -14.13 6.41 14.68
C TRP A 225 -14.53 6.77 16.12
N PRO A 226 -14.05 7.91 16.67
CA PRO A 226 -14.31 8.30 18.05
C PRO A 226 -15.81 8.30 18.41
N SER A 227 -16.15 7.91 19.65
CA SER A 227 -17.53 7.76 20.11
C SER A 227 -18.37 9.04 20.02
N ASN A 228 -17.73 10.21 20.11
CA ASN A 228 -18.36 11.52 20.00
C ASN A 228 -18.48 12.03 18.55
N LYS A 229 -17.92 11.31 17.56
CA LYS A 229 -17.96 11.71 16.16
C LYS A 229 -19.24 11.21 15.51
N THR A 230 -19.97 12.13 14.88
CA THR A 230 -21.22 11.88 14.14
C THR A 230 -21.19 12.49 12.73
N LYS A 231 -20.21 13.34 12.45
CA LYS A 231 -19.95 13.91 11.13
C LYS A 231 -18.55 13.47 10.69
N LEU A 232 -18.47 12.78 9.55
CA LEU A 232 -17.23 12.42 8.88
C LEU A 232 -17.09 13.29 7.63
N THR A 233 -16.01 14.05 7.54
CA THR A 233 -15.71 14.79 6.31
C THR A 233 -15.01 13.86 5.32
N TYR A 234 -15.29 14.03 4.03
CA TYR A 234 -14.57 13.31 2.99
C TYR A 234 -14.10 14.26 1.88
N ALA A 235 -12.99 13.92 1.24
CA ALA A 235 -12.47 14.64 0.09
C ALA A 235 -11.97 13.66 -0.96
N LEU A 236 -12.12 14.06 -2.22
CA LEU A 236 -11.50 13.38 -3.36
C LEU A 236 -10.18 14.08 -3.66
N GLN A 237 -9.16 13.31 -4.01
CA GLN A 237 -7.88 13.86 -4.40
C GLN A 237 -8.09 14.81 -5.60
N PRO A 238 -7.51 16.02 -5.56
CA PRO A 238 -7.57 16.94 -6.69
C PRO A 238 -6.98 16.32 -7.96
N ASP A 239 -7.51 16.69 -9.12
CA ASP A 239 -6.99 16.32 -10.43
C ASP A 239 -6.98 14.82 -10.77
N ASP A 240 -7.67 13.98 -9.98
CA ASP A 240 -7.89 12.59 -10.35
C ASP A 240 -8.66 12.49 -11.68
N PRO A 241 -8.25 11.58 -12.60
CA PRO A 241 -8.83 11.51 -13.94
C PRO A 241 -10.24 10.86 -13.96
N ILE A 242 -10.70 10.31 -12.84
CA ILE A 242 -11.98 9.62 -12.70
C ILE A 242 -12.89 10.46 -11.78
N ASP A 243 -14.06 10.88 -12.29
CA ASP A 243 -15.06 11.54 -11.43
C ASP A 243 -15.79 10.50 -10.56
N ALA A 244 -15.33 10.39 -9.32
CA ALA A 244 -15.89 9.51 -8.30
C ALA A 244 -16.96 10.19 -7.41
N SER A 245 -17.32 11.45 -7.68
CA SER A 245 -18.14 12.26 -6.76
C SER A 245 -19.49 11.62 -6.43
N GLU A 246 -20.26 11.24 -7.45
CA GLU A 246 -21.58 10.65 -7.25
C GLU A 246 -21.53 9.21 -6.70
N PRO A 247 -20.71 8.29 -7.24
CA PRO A 247 -20.58 6.92 -6.71
C PRO A 247 -20.19 6.87 -5.23
N ILE A 248 -19.18 7.65 -4.83
CA ILE A 248 -18.74 7.72 -3.44
C ILE A 248 -19.80 8.32 -2.54
N ARG A 249 -20.44 9.43 -2.96
CA ARG A 249 -21.53 10.05 -2.20
C ARG A 249 -22.66 9.05 -1.94
N LYS A 250 -23.04 8.26 -2.95
CA LYS A 250 -24.08 7.22 -2.80
C LYS A 250 -23.64 6.10 -1.85
N ALA A 251 -22.40 5.63 -1.96
CA ALA A 251 -21.87 4.59 -1.07
C ALA A 251 -21.83 5.05 0.40
N LEU A 252 -21.38 6.29 0.66
CA LEU A 252 -21.39 6.89 2.00
C LEU A 252 -22.82 7.02 2.56
N ILE A 253 -23.77 7.47 1.74
CA ILE A 253 -25.19 7.53 2.15
C ILE A 253 -25.70 6.14 2.53
N GLU A 254 -25.28 5.09 1.83
CA GLU A 254 -25.74 3.74 2.10
C GLU A 254 -25.26 3.21 3.45
N TRP A 255 -24.00 3.46 3.81
CA TRP A 255 -23.50 3.21 5.16
C TRP A 255 -24.16 4.11 6.21
N GLY A 256 -24.46 5.37 5.85
CA GLY A 256 -25.15 6.33 6.73
C GLY A 256 -26.54 5.89 7.17
N LYS A 257 -27.22 5.00 6.42
CA LYS A 257 -28.51 4.43 6.82
C LYS A 257 -28.43 3.53 8.07
N TYR A 258 -27.28 2.94 8.32
CA TYR A 258 -27.07 1.92 9.36
C TYR A 258 -26.05 2.32 10.41
N THR A 259 -25.62 3.58 10.40
CA THR A 259 -24.69 4.16 11.37
C THR A 259 -25.23 5.50 11.88
N ARG A 260 -24.62 6.05 12.92
CA ARG A 260 -24.89 7.41 13.37
C ARG A 260 -24.21 8.50 12.52
N PHE A 261 -23.43 8.12 11.50
CA PHE A 261 -22.61 9.06 10.76
C PHE A 261 -23.40 9.80 9.70
N THR A 262 -23.11 11.09 9.59
CA THR A 262 -23.42 11.94 8.45
C THR A 262 -22.12 12.26 7.73
N TYR A 263 -22.21 12.50 6.43
CA TYR A 263 -21.04 12.71 5.58
C TYR A 263 -21.10 14.06 4.89
N GLU A 264 -19.97 14.77 4.89
CA GLU A 264 -19.84 16.07 4.23
C GLU A 264 -18.62 16.07 3.32
N LYS A 265 -18.84 16.42 2.04
CA LYS A 265 -17.72 16.64 1.12
C LYS A 265 -17.05 17.97 1.46
N ILE A 266 -15.73 17.97 1.61
CA ILE A 266 -14.92 19.19 1.74
C ILE A 266 -13.87 19.26 0.61
N ASN A 267 -13.35 20.46 0.36
CA ASN A 267 -12.35 20.68 -0.70
C ASN A 267 -10.92 20.45 -0.22
N ASP A 268 -10.66 20.63 1.08
CA ASP A 268 -9.34 20.44 1.65
C ASP A 268 -9.09 18.95 1.91
N PHE A 269 -8.41 18.32 0.96
CA PHE A 269 -8.00 16.92 1.06
C PHE A 269 -7.09 16.64 2.26
N GLY A 270 -6.29 17.62 2.70
CA GLY A 270 -5.35 17.46 3.80
C GLY A 270 -6.03 17.26 5.15
N THR A 271 -7.20 17.89 5.35
CA THR A 271 -7.95 17.92 6.62
C THR A 271 -9.18 17.03 6.65
N ALA A 272 -9.51 16.36 5.55
CA ALA A 272 -10.62 15.41 5.51
C ALA A 272 -10.37 14.20 6.43
N ASP A 273 -11.43 13.71 7.08
CA ASP A 273 -11.38 12.46 7.83
C ASP A 273 -11.19 11.27 6.88
N ILE A 274 -11.91 11.29 5.76
CA ILE A 274 -11.87 10.25 4.72
C ILE A 274 -11.25 10.82 3.44
N LYS A 275 -10.12 10.26 3.03
CA LYS A 275 -9.35 10.68 1.87
C LYS A 275 -9.41 9.61 0.80
N ILE A 276 -9.84 10.00 -0.40
CA ILE A 276 -10.14 9.07 -1.48
C ILE A 276 -9.37 9.51 -2.71
N GLY A 277 -8.54 8.63 -3.25
CA GLY A 277 -7.70 8.94 -4.40
C GLY A 277 -7.50 7.76 -5.34
N PHE A 278 -6.96 8.05 -6.51
CA PHE A 278 -6.69 7.08 -7.56
C PHE A 278 -5.18 7.01 -7.84
N TYR A 279 -4.61 5.79 -7.84
CA TYR A 279 -3.16 5.59 -7.92
C TYR A 279 -2.77 4.45 -8.87
N ARG A 280 -1.52 4.45 -9.34
CA ARG A 280 -0.89 3.36 -10.09
C ARG A 280 0.38 2.94 -9.36
N GLY A 281 0.73 1.65 -9.47
CA GLY A 281 2.02 1.16 -8.98
C GLY A 281 2.27 1.49 -7.51
N ASP A 282 3.53 1.74 -7.17
CA ASP A 282 3.89 2.29 -5.87
C ASP A 282 3.38 3.74 -5.71
N HIS A 283 2.73 3.98 -4.58
CA HIS A 283 2.13 5.24 -4.19
C HIS A 283 2.37 5.57 -2.71
N GLY A 284 3.45 5.02 -2.13
CA GLY A 284 4.00 5.50 -0.86
C GLY A 284 3.33 4.96 0.40
N ASP A 285 2.48 3.92 0.28
CA ASP A 285 1.75 3.31 1.40
C ASP A 285 2.11 1.84 1.64
N CYS A 286 3.19 1.35 1.01
CA CYS A 286 3.67 -0.03 1.05
C CYS A 286 2.66 -1.07 0.53
N CYS A 287 1.59 -0.63 -0.13
CA CYS A 287 0.55 -1.46 -0.72
C CYS A 287 0.45 -1.22 -2.23
N PRO A 288 1.55 -1.33 -3.01
CA PRO A 288 1.56 -0.88 -4.38
C PRO A 288 0.54 -1.63 -5.26
N PHE A 289 0.00 -0.92 -6.24
CA PHE A 289 -0.77 -1.47 -7.37
C PHE A 289 0.17 -1.92 -8.50
N ASN A 290 1.26 -2.62 -8.17
CA ASN A 290 2.25 -3.09 -9.13
C ASN A 290 1.72 -4.27 -9.97
N GLY A 291 2.20 -4.34 -11.22
CA GLY A 291 2.06 -5.48 -12.14
C GLY A 291 1.00 -5.34 -13.26
N PRO A 292 1.30 -5.75 -14.51
CA PRO A 292 0.30 -6.06 -15.53
C PRO A 292 -0.68 -7.11 -15.01
N GLY A 293 -1.97 -6.79 -15.03
CA GLY A 293 -2.99 -7.67 -14.45
C GLY A 293 -3.11 -7.57 -12.93
N ALA A 294 -2.74 -6.44 -12.30
CA ALA A 294 -3.08 -6.16 -10.91
C ALA A 294 -4.58 -6.40 -10.66
N ARG A 295 -4.90 -7.56 -10.08
CA ARG A 295 -6.25 -8.04 -9.75
C ARG A 295 -6.78 -7.41 -8.47
N THR A 296 -6.04 -6.48 -7.89
CA THR A 296 -6.48 -5.63 -6.79
C THR A 296 -7.21 -4.41 -7.35
N TYR A 297 -8.48 -4.26 -7.01
CA TYR A 297 -9.28 -3.11 -7.46
C TYR A 297 -9.02 -1.85 -6.64
N ALA A 298 -8.90 -2.00 -5.33
CA ALA A 298 -8.66 -0.93 -4.40
C ALA A 298 -8.13 -1.50 -3.09
N HIS A 299 -7.74 -0.63 -2.17
CA HIS A 299 -7.60 -0.96 -0.77
C HIS A 299 -7.95 0.25 0.10
N ALA A 300 -8.25 -0.02 1.35
CA ALA A 300 -8.54 1.00 2.34
C ALA A 300 -7.85 0.71 3.67
N PHE A 301 -7.79 1.76 4.48
CA PHE A 301 -7.19 1.75 5.80
C PHE A 301 -8.24 1.99 6.87
N ALA A 302 -8.12 1.23 7.94
CA ALA A 302 -9.04 1.28 9.07
C ALA A 302 -9.14 2.68 9.72
N PRO A 303 -10.20 2.96 10.50
CA PRO A 303 -10.25 4.14 11.34
C PRO A 303 -9.03 4.27 12.27
N THR A 304 -8.55 5.47 12.59
CA THR A 304 -8.98 6.78 12.08
C THR A 304 -8.13 7.25 10.91
N TYR A 305 -7.35 6.35 10.29
CA TYR A 305 -6.47 6.71 9.19
C TYR A 305 -7.27 7.13 7.95
N GLY A 306 -8.35 6.41 7.66
CA GLY A 306 -9.43 6.89 6.79
C GLY A 306 -9.00 7.15 5.35
N GLN A 307 -8.19 6.28 4.76
CA GLN A 307 -7.77 6.42 3.36
C GLN A 307 -8.34 5.28 2.50
N LEU A 308 -8.70 5.61 1.27
CA LEU A 308 -9.22 4.70 0.26
C LEU A 308 -8.49 4.98 -1.05
N HIS A 309 -7.76 4.00 -1.54
CA HIS A 309 -7.01 4.10 -2.78
C HIS A 309 -7.62 3.19 -3.84
N PHE A 310 -8.02 3.75 -4.98
CA PHE A 310 -8.47 3.01 -6.16
C PHE A 310 -7.31 2.77 -7.12
N ASN A 311 -7.28 1.58 -7.72
CA ASN A 311 -6.27 1.24 -8.72
C ASN A 311 -6.65 1.80 -10.10
N LEU A 312 -5.85 2.73 -10.63
CA LEU A 312 -6.04 3.34 -11.95
C LEU A 312 -5.79 2.39 -13.14
N ASN A 313 -5.28 1.18 -12.90
CA ASN A 313 -5.15 0.15 -13.93
C ASN A 313 -6.50 -0.52 -14.28
N GLN A 314 -7.58 -0.22 -13.55
CA GLN A 314 -8.90 -0.79 -13.83
C GLN A 314 -9.74 0.07 -14.79
N THR A 315 -10.66 -0.57 -15.50
CA THR A 315 -11.69 0.10 -16.31
C THR A 315 -12.88 0.46 -15.42
N TRP A 316 -12.77 1.59 -14.72
CA TRP A 316 -13.83 2.10 -13.85
C TRP A 316 -15.06 2.54 -14.64
N VAL A 317 -16.22 2.07 -14.21
CA VAL A 317 -17.53 2.40 -14.80
C VAL A 317 -18.55 2.70 -13.70
N ASN A 318 -19.70 3.23 -14.08
CA ASN A 318 -20.84 3.41 -13.20
C ASN A 318 -21.97 2.46 -13.63
N GLY A 319 -22.27 1.46 -12.79
CA GLY A 319 -23.29 0.45 -13.03
C GLY A 319 -22.78 -0.80 -13.75
N VAL A 320 -23.72 -1.55 -14.31
CA VAL A 320 -23.48 -2.85 -14.95
C VAL A 320 -23.01 -2.64 -16.39
N VAL A 321 -21.69 -2.63 -16.60
CA VAL A 321 -21.06 -2.56 -17.93
C VAL A 321 -20.15 -3.76 -18.11
N GLU A 322 -20.33 -4.53 -19.19
CA GLU A 322 -19.51 -5.71 -19.50
C GLU A 322 -18.01 -5.36 -19.50
N GLY A 323 -17.22 -6.14 -18.75
CA GLY A 323 -15.78 -5.91 -18.58
C GLY A 323 -15.39 -4.70 -17.73
N GLY A 324 -16.35 -3.85 -17.34
CA GLY A 324 -16.12 -2.69 -16.47
C GLY A 324 -16.22 -3.03 -14.98
N VAL A 325 -15.49 -2.29 -14.15
CA VAL A 325 -15.53 -2.40 -12.69
C VAL A 325 -16.39 -1.27 -12.12
N ASP A 326 -17.52 -1.62 -11.49
CA ASP A 326 -18.42 -0.61 -10.92
C ASP A 326 -17.78 0.12 -9.73
N LEU A 327 -17.59 1.42 -9.89
CA LEU A 327 -16.92 2.27 -8.91
C LEU A 327 -17.70 2.37 -7.59
N MET A 328 -19.04 2.39 -7.65
CA MET A 328 -19.86 2.45 -6.44
C MET A 328 -19.75 1.15 -5.63
N THR A 329 -19.74 -0.01 -6.29
CA THR A 329 -19.61 -1.32 -5.63
C THR A 329 -18.27 -1.44 -4.91
N VAL A 330 -17.16 -1.12 -5.59
CA VAL A 330 -15.83 -1.14 -4.93
C VAL A 330 -15.76 -0.08 -3.84
N GLY A 331 -16.23 1.14 -4.12
CA GLY A 331 -16.27 2.20 -3.11
C GLY A 331 -17.09 1.83 -1.87
N LEU A 332 -18.22 1.14 -2.03
CA LEU A 332 -19.05 0.66 -0.93
C LEU A 332 -18.30 -0.37 -0.07
N HIS A 333 -17.59 -1.30 -0.69
CA HIS A 333 -16.72 -2.27 -0.02
C HIS A 333 -15.62 -1.58 0.79
N GLU A 334 -14.80 -0.76 0.13
CA GLU A 334 -13.65 -0.14 0.78
C GLU A 334 -14.06 0.86 1.87
N LEU A 335 -15.21 1.52 1.71
CA LEU A 335 -15.77 2.36 2.78
C LEU A 335 -16.19 1.55 4.02
N GLY A 336 -16.55 0.27 3.87
CA GLY A 336 -16.73 -0.62 5.01
C GLY A 336 -15.44 -0.78 5.82
N HIS A 337 -14.30 -0.91 5.14
CA HIS A 337 -12.97 -0.91 5.78
C HIS A 337 -12.65 0.44 6.45
N VAL A 338 -12.91 1.56 5.77
CA VAL A 338 -12.75 2.92 6.34
C VAL A 338 -13.62 3.13 7.58
N LEU A 339 -14.72 2.38 7.72
CA LEU A 339 -15.57 2.39 8.90
C LEU A 339 -15.18 1.33 9.94
N GLY A 340 -14.26 0.42 9.65
CA GLY A 340 -13.69 -0.54 10.61
C GLY A 340 -14.15 -1.98 10.45
N LEU A 341 -14.93 -2.30 9.41
CA LEU A 341 -15.23 -3.68 9.04
C LEU A 341 -14.02 -4.34 8.38
N ASP A 342 -13.80 -5.61 8.67
CA ASP A 342 -12.90 -6.49 7.95
C ASP A 342 -13.73 -7.37 6.98
N HIS A 343 -13.06 -8.17 6.16
CA HIS A 343 -13.71 -9.02 5.18
C HIS A 343 -14.72 -10.00 5.80
N SER A 344 -15.84 -10.19 5.12
CA SER A 344 -16.86 -11.20 5.42
C SER A 344 -16.55 -12.53 4.73
N THR A 345 -16.94 -13.64 5.34
CA THR A 345 -16.92 -14.99 4.74
C THR A 345 -18.18 -15.29 3.91
N VAL A 346 -19.14 -14.37 3.86
CA VAL A 346 -20.40 -14.54 3.13
C VAL A 346 -20.25 -13.97 1.73
N GLU A 347 -20.26 -14.81 0.69
CA GLU A 347 -20.04 -14.37 -0.71
C GLU A 347 -21.05 -13.30 -1.18
N ALA A 348 -22.27 -13.30 -0.64
CA ALA A 348 -23.28 -12.30 -0.95
C ALA A 348 -23.05 -10.92 -0.28
N ALA A 349 -22.20 -10.85 0.76
CA ALA A 349 -21.88 -9.62 1.47
C ALA A 349 -21.05 -8.66 0.63
N ILE A 350 -21.23 -7.35 0.84
CA ILE A 350 -20.37 -6.35 0.18
C ILE A 350 -18.93 -6.53 0.66
N MET A 351 -18.73 -6.85 1.94
CA MET A 351 -17.41 -7.09 2.53
C MET A 351 -16.78 -8.43 2.12
N TRP A 352 -17.38 -9.21 1.21
CA TRP A 352 -16.67 -10.31 0.56
C TRP A 352 -15.50 -9.78 -0.27
N PRO A 353 -14.27 -10.31 -0.13
CA PRO A 353 -13.08 -9.71 -0.75
C PRO A 353 -13.08 -9.75 -2.27
N TYR A 354 -13.78 -10.69 -2.91
CA TYR A 354 -13.78 -10.82 -4.36
C TYR A 354 -14.94 -10.05 -4.99
N LEU A 355 -14.61 -9.16 -5.92
CA LEU A 355 -15.57 -8.32 -6.64
C LEU A 355 -15.45 -8.62 -8.13
N GLY A 356 -16.57 -8.85 -8.81
CA GLY A 356 -16.61 -9.19 -10.22
C GLY A 356 -16.80 -7.96 -11.10
N ALA A 357 -16.14 -7.93 -12.26
CA ALA A 357 -16.47 -6.99 -13.33
C ALA A 357 -17.85 -7.29 -13.93
N GLY A 358 -18.52 -6.28 -14.48
CA GLY A 358 -19.82 -6.43 -15.12
C GLY A 358 -20.98 -6.72 -14.17
N ALA A 359 -20.83 -6.44 -12.88
CA ALA A 359 -21.88 -6.60 -11.88
C ALA A 359 -21.83 -5.47 -10.85
N THR A 360 -22.95 -5.26 -10.16
CA THR A 360 -23.03 -4.39 -8.99
C THR A 360 -23.40 -5.19 -7.75
N LYS A 361 -23.02 -4.71 -6.57
CA LYS A 361 -23.38 -5.33 -5.29
C LYS A 361 -23.73 -4.25 -4.26
N GLY A 362 -24.74 -4.53 -3.44
CA GLY A 362 -25.16 -3.68 -2.32
C GLY A 362 -24.91 -4.34 -0.96
N LEU A 363 -25.34 -3.67 0.11
CA LEU A 363 -25.23 -4.18 1.47
C LEU A 363 -26.06 -5.46 1.68
N ASN A 364 -25.48 -6.43 2.35
CA ASN A 364 -26.13 -7.64 2.84
C ASN A 364 -26.46 -7.52 4.33
N ALA A 365 -27.29 -8.44 4.84
CA ALA A 365 -27.58 -8.55 6.26
C ALA A 365 -26.32 -8.76 7.12
N ASP A 366 -25.30 -9.46 6.64
CA ASP A 366 -24.02 -9.64 7.35
C ASP A 366 -23.30 -8.30 7.54
N ASP A 367 -23.24 -7.47 6.48
CA ASP A 367 -22.63 -6.14 6.52
C ASP A 367 -23.37 -5.19 7.48
N ILE A 368 -24.71 -5.22 7.44
CA ILE A 368 -25.57 -4.37 8.28
C ILE A 368 -25.41 -4.75 9.76
N GLN A 369 -25.42 -6.05 10.08
CA GLN A 369 -25.22 -6.51 11.45
C GLN A 369 -23.82 -6.13 11.96
N GLY A 370 -22.79 -6.27 11.13
CA GLY A 370 -21.43 -5.90 11.50
C GLY A 370 -21.28 -4.41 11.78
N ILE A 371 -21.79 -3.55 10.90
CA ILE A 371 -21.64 -2.10 11.10
C ILE A 371 -22.46 -1.59 12.29
N GLN A 372 -23.64 -2.17 12.53
CA GLN A 372 -24.45 -1.85 13.70
C GLN A 372 -23.76 -2.32 14.99
N ALA A 373 -23.11 -3.48 14.99
CA ALA A 373 -22.34 -3.92 16.16
C ALA A 373 -21.18 -2.95 16.52
N LEU A 374 -20.66 -2.16 15.57
CA LEU A 374 -19.66 -1.13 15.84
C LEU A 374 -20.23 0.20 16.32
N TYR A 375 -21.36 0.62 15.77
CA TYR A 375 -21.81 2.02 15.82
C TYR A 375 -23.28 2.25 16.21
N ALA A 376 -24.08 1.19 16.40
CA ALA A 376 -25.48 1.31 16.82
C ALA A 376 -25.64 1.86 18.23
#